data_AF-A0A3D6CKX1-F1
#
_entry.id   AF-A0A3D6CKX1-F1
#
_cell.length_a   1.000
_cell.length_b   1.000
_cell.length_c   1.000
_cell.angle_alpha   90.00
_cell.angle_beta   90.00
_cell.angle_gamma   90.00
#
_symmetry.space_group_name_H-M   'P 1'
#
loop_
_entity.id
_entity.type
_entity.pdbx_description
1 polymer ?
#
loop_
_entity_poly.entity_id
_entity_poly.type
_entity_poly.pdbx_seq_one_letter_code
_entity_poly.pdbx_strand_id
1 'polypeptide(L)'
;MNTAEFIPKIRSEKIEEIGFTWQTPSNIALVKYWGKSDPQLPKNASISFTLNNCHTITTIDFSIQESAPCADFDLFFEGKEKEEFKPKIAGFFKRVEVYCPYILDYKMVINSENSFPHSSGIASSASGLSAIAMCLMRLEQALNPRLTEVYIIKKASFLARLGSGSASRSIEGPLVVWGKHPKIAGSSDLFGVQFPYKVHPVFQNYQDAILLVDKGEKQVSSTLGHN
;
A
#
# COMPACT_ATOMS: atom_id res chain seq x y z
N MET A 1 -9.17 14.94 -11.69
CA MET A 1 -9.50 13.50 -11.56
C MET A 1 -10.58 13.37 -10.50
N ASN A 2 -11.64 12.60 -10.76
CA ASN A 2 -12.71 12.39 -9.79
C ASN A 2 -12.31 11.21 -8.86
N THR A 3 -12.14 11.47 -7.56
CA THR A 3 -11.85 10.45 -6.54
C THR A 3 -13.04 10.20 -5.61
N ALA A 4 -14.20 10.81 -5.88
CA ALA A 4 -15.39 10.69 -5.03
C ALA A 4 -15.91 9.26 -4.90
N GLU A 5 -15.60 8.38 -5.86
CA GLU A 5 -15.94 6.95 -5.79
C GLU A 5 -15.26 6.20 -4.62
N PHE A 6 -14.16 6.77 -4.08
CA PHE A 6 -13.42 6.19 -2.96
C PHE A 6 -13.84 6.75 -1.59
N ILE A 7 -14.72 7.76 -1.56
CA ILE A 7 -15.28 8.28 -0.31
C ILE A 7 -16.31 7.26 0.20
N PRO A 8 -16.16 6.76 1.43
CA PRO A 8 -16.93 5.62 1.87
C PRO A 8 -18.34 6.03 2.29
N LYS A 9 -19.29 5.10 2.14
CA LYS A 9 -20.68 5.26 2.55
C LYS A 9 -20.94 4.39 3.79
N ILE A 10 -20.42 4.83 4.93
CA ILE A 10 -20.39 4.02 6.16
C ILE A 10 -21.64 4.28 6.99
N ARG A 11 -22.09 3.24 7.71
CA ARG A 11 -23.16 3.33 8.72
C ARG A 11 -22.57 3.71 10.08
N SER A 12 -23.40 4.21 10.99
CA SER A 12 -22.97 4.70 12.31
C SER A 12 -22.53 3.61 13.30
N GLU A 13 -22.65 2.33 12.96
CA GLU A 13 -22.28 1.22 13.84
C GLU A 13 -20.75 1.07 13.88
N LYS A 14 -20.18 1.20 15.07
CA LYS A 14 -18.77 0.99 15.36
C LYS A 14 -18.58 -0.37 16.04
N ILE A 15 -17.41 -0.97 15.88
CA ILE A 15 -17.03 -2.25 16.50
C ILE A 15 -16.09 -1.94 17.66
N GLU A 16 -16.29 -2.53 18.84
CA GLU A 16 -15.50 -2.16 20.03
C GLU A 16 -14.01 -2.47 19.87
N GLU A 17 -13.68 -3.70 19.46
CA GLU A 17 -12.31 -4.15 19.24
C GLU A 17 -12.27 -5.14 18.08
N ILE A 18 -11.35 -4.95 17.14
CA ILE A 18 -11.17 -5.84 15.99
C ILE A 18 -9.74 -5.76 15.45
N GLY A 19 -9.16 -6.89 15.06
CA GLY A 19 -7.82 -6.97 14.48
C GLY A 19 -7.84 -7.53 13.07
N PHE A 20 -6.98 -7.00 12.19
CA PHE A 20 -6.79 -7.50 10.83
C PHE A 20 -5.32 -7.68 10.50
N THR A 21 -4.97 -8.88 10.04
CA THR A 21 -3.63 -9.20 9.52
C THR A 21 -3.68 -9.34 8.00
N TRP A 22 -2.71 -8.76 7.31
CA TRP A 22 -2.56 -8.91 5.88
C TRP A 22 -1.09 -9.06 5.46
N GLN A 23 -0.86 -9.92 4.47
CA GLN A 23 0.43 -10.11 3.83
C GLN A 23 0.39 -9.53 2.42
N THR A 24 1.35 -8.68 2.06
CA THR A 24 1.49 -8.18 0.69
C THR A 24 2.91 -8.36 0.16
N PRO A 25 3.08 -8.71 -1.13
CA PRO A 25 4.40 -8.85 -1.73
C PRO A 25 5.04 -7.49 -1.99
N SER A 26 6.36 -7.43 -1.91
CA SER A 26 7.11 -6.34 -2.56
C SER A 26 7.07 -6.52 -4.07
N ASN A 27 7.45 -5.49 -4.82
CA ASN A 27 7.47 -5.54 -6.29
C ASN A 27 8.74 -4.93 -6.88
N ILE A 28 9.15 -5.45 -8.04
CA ILE A 28 10.28 -4.96 -8.83
C ILE A 28 9.77 -4.43 -10.16
N ALA A 29 9.96 -3.13 -10.38
CA ALA A 29 9.56 -2.46 -11.61
C ALA A 29 10.48 -2.86 -12.78
N LEU A 30 9.87 -3.31 -13.88
CA LEU A 30 10.54 -3.50 -15.17
C LEU A 30 10.57 -2.19 -15.95
N VAL A 31 9.41 -1.56 -16.11
CA VAL A 31 9.33 -0.16 -16.54
C VAL A 31 9.24 0.70 -15.30
N LYS A 32 10.27 1.53 -15.10
CA LYS A 32 10.41 2.32 -13.87
C LYS A 32 9.34 3.40 -13.80
N TYR A 33 8.79 3.56 -12.61
CA TYR A 33 8.11 4.79 -12.22
C TYR A 33 9.18 5.79 -11.79
N TRP A 34 9.27 6.94 -12.45
CA TRP A 34 10.19 8.00 -12.07
C TRP A 34 9.58 9.38 -12.28
N GLY A 35 9.32 10.08 -11.18
CA GLY A 35 8.71 11.40 -11.17
C GLY A 35 7.23 11.34 -10.75
N LYS A 36 6.84 12.27 -9.90
CA LYS A 36 5.47 12.38 -9.37
C LYS A 36 4.97 13.80 -9.34
N SER A 37 3.65 13.94 -9.30
CA SER A 37 2.99 15.18 -8.88
C SER A 37 2.12 14.92 -7.67
N ASP A 38 1.76 15.99 -6.96
CA ASP A 38 0.82 15.92 -5.85
C ASP A 38 -0.59 15.48 -6.34
N PRO A 39 -1.34 14.65 -5.59
CA PRO A 39 -0.97 13.93 -4.38
C PRO A 39 -0.52 12.49 -4.71
N GLN A 40 0.72 12.33 -5.18
CA GLN A 40 1.34 11.02 -5.50
C GLN A 40 0.83 10.37 -6.81
N LEU A 41 0.64 11.20 -7.85
CA LEU A 41 0.32 10.76 -9.21
C LEU A 41 1.59 10.46 -10.02
N PRO A 42 1.59 9.44 -10.90
CA PRO A 42 2.75 9.09 -11.70
C PRO A 42 2.90 10.04 -12.90
N LYS A 43 4.14 10.37 -13.28
CA LYS A 43 4.43 11.10 -14.53
C LYS A 43 4.46 10.19 -15.76
N ASN A 44 4.62 8.88 -15.55
CA ASN A 44 4.63 7.86 -16.60
C ASN A 44 4.04 6.55 -16.10
N ALA A 45 3.50 5.74 -17.01
CA ALA A 45 3.09 4.38 -16.69
C ALA A 45 4.30 3.51 -16.34
N SER A 46 4.09 2.58 -15.43
CA SER A 46 5.08 1.67 -14.88
C SER A 46 4.49 0.27 -14.77
N ILE A 47 5.34 -0.75 -14.85
CA ILE A 47 4.92 -2.14 -14.71
C ILE A 47 5.93 -2.87 -13.84
N SER A 48 5.45 -3.71 -12.93
CA SER A 48 6.29 -4.47 -12.00
C SER A 48 5.80 -5.89 -11.83
N PHE A 49 6.74 -6.79 -11.59
CA PHE A 49 6.41 -8.09 -11.02
C PHE A 49 6.41 -8.04 -9.50
N THR A 50 5.46 -8.72 -8.87
CA THR A 50 5.49 -9.00 -7.43
C THR A 50 6.48 -10.11 -7.11
N LEU A 51 7.06 -10.08 -5.92
CA LEU A 51 8.00 -11.08 -5.45
C LEU A 51 7.31 -12.10 -4.54
N ASN A 52 7.45 -13.39 -4.83
CA ASN A 52 6.79 -14.45 -4.08
C ASN A 52 7.34 -14.60 -2.65
N ASN A 53 8.66 -14.47 -2.49
CA ASN A 53 9.35 -14.73 -1.22
C ASN A 53 9.65 -13.46 -0.41
N CYS A 54 9.41 -12.28 -0.99
CA CYS A 54 9.67 -10.99 -0.34
C CYS A 54 8.35 -10.29 -0.08
N HIS A 55 7.84 -10.39 1.13
CA HIS A 55 6.57 -9.83 1.55
C HIS A 55 6.67 -9.13 2.90
N THR A 56 5.70 -8.26 3.16
CA THR A 56 5.48 -7.64 4.46
C THR A 56 4.19 -8.18 5.04
N ILE A 57 4.23 -8.58 6.31
CA ILE A 57 3.06 -8.92 7.11
C ILE A 57 2.78 -7.73 8.02
N THR A 58 1.52 -7.30 8.07
CA THR A 58 1.07 -6.24 8.98
C THR A 58 -0.20 -6.69 9.67
N THR A 59 -0.25 -6.55 10.98
CA THR A 59 -1.46 -6.61 11.79
C THR A 59 -1.80 -5.22 12.28
N ILE A 60 -3.07 -4.83 12.18
CA ILE A 60 -3.58 -3.64 12.84
C ILE A 60 -4.72 -4.06 13.75
N ASP A 61 -4.55 -3.79 15.04
CA ASP A 61 -5.59 -3.91 16.05
C ASP A 61 -6.26 -2.54 16.22
N PHE A 62 -7.57 -2.53 16.15
CA PHE A 62 -8.40 -1.33 16.22
C PHE A 62 -9.25 -1.40 17.49
N SER A 63 -9.10 -0.41 18.36
CA SER A 63 -9.95 -0.23 19.55
C SER A 63 -10.72 1.07 19.42
N ILE A 64 -12.03 1.03 19.62
CA ILE A 64 -12.88 2.22 19.51
C ILE A 64 -12.41 3.33 20.46
N GLN A 65 -12.46 4.56 19.99
CA GLN A 65 -12.21 5.74 20.80
C GLN A 65 -13.16 6.89 20.44
N GLU A 66 -13.11 7.96 21.23
CA GLU A 66 -13.70 9.23 20.81
C GLU A 66 -13.00 9.74 19.55
N SER A 67 -13.79 10.32 18.64
CA SER A 67 -13.28 10.81 17.36
C SER A 67 -12.14 11.82 17.58
N ALA A 68 -10.96 11.51 17.06
CA ALA A 68 -9.75 12.31 17.25
C ALA A 68 -9.52 13.28 16.07
N PRO A 69 -8.80 14.40 16.28
CA PRO A 69 -8.48 15.35 15.21
C PRO A 69 -7.48 14.81 14.18
N CYS A 70 -6.80 13.71 14.49
CA CYS A 70 -5.90 12.98 13.61
C CYS A 70 -5.89 11.49 14.01
N ALA A 71 -5.34 10.63 13.15
CA ALA A 71 -5.20 9.20 13.45
C ALA A 71 -4.33 8.96 14.70
N ASP A 72 -4.87 8.22 15.67
CA ASP A 72 -4.16 7.78 16.86
C ASP A 72 -3.59 6.38 16.63
N PHE A 73 -2.26 6.23 16.67
CA PHE A 73 -1.62 4.95 16.43
C PHE A 73 -0.26 4.75 17.10
N ASP A 74 -0.03 3.53 17.54
CA ASP A 74 1.27 3.01 17.94
C ASP A 74 1.83 2.13 16.80
N LEU A 75 3.15 2.18 16.56
CA LEU A 75 3.80 1.48 15.43
C LEU A 75 5.01 0.68 15.89
N PHE A 76 4.90 -0.64 15.69
CA PHE A 76 5.94 -1.61 15.94
C PHE A 76 6.39 -2.23 14.62
N PHE A 77 7.70 -2.33 14.43
CA PHE A 77 8.31 -3.02 13.31
C PHE A 77 9.32 -4.04 13.84
N GLU A 78 9.16 -5.31 13.46
CA GLU A 78 9.96 -6.44 13.95
C GLU A 78 10.02 -6.50 15.50
N GLY A 79 8.85 -6.30 16.13
CA GLY A 79 8.67 -6.35 17.59
C GLY A 79 9.24 -5.16 18.37
N LYS A 80 9.71 -4.10 17.69
CA LYS A 80 10.25 -2.89 18.32
C LYS A 80 9.51 -1.65 17.88
N GLU A 81 9.32 -0.71 18.80
CA GLU A 81 8.80 0.60 18.46
C GLU A 81 9.78 1.33 17.53
N LYS A 82 9.25 1.88 16.42
CA LYS A 82 10.04 2.57 15.39
C LYS A 82 9.51 3.98 15.15
N GLU A 83 9.90 4.89 16.03
CA GLU A 83 9.60 6.33 15.93
C GLU A 83 9.94 6.93 14.55
N GLU A 84 11.02 6.46 13.93
CA GLU A 84 11.46 6.93 12.61
C GLU A 84 10.42 6.72 11.48
N PHE A 85 9.53 5.73 11.62
CA PHE A 85 8.49 5.45 10.64
C PHE A 85 7.18 6.21 10.92
N LYS A 86 6.95 6.66 12.16
CA LYS A 86 5.71 7.33 12.56
C LYS A 86 5.39 8.55 11.70
N PRO A 87 6.33 9.48 11.36
CA PRO A 87 6.01 10.63 10.50
C PRO A 87 5.49 10.23 9.12
N LYS A 88 6.02 9.16 8.54
CA LYS A 88 5.60 8.67 7.22
C LYS A 88 4.19 8.07 7.27
N ILE A 89 3.90 7.28 8.30
CA ILE A 89 2.59 6.65 8.50
C ILE A 89 1.53 7.69 8.87
N ALA A 90 1.85 8.66 9.74
CA ALA A 90 0.98 9.80 10.03
C ALA A 90 0.66 10.61 8.77
N GLY A 91 1.68 10.87 7.93
CA GLY A 91 1.48 11.53 6.63
C GLY A 91 0.61 10.71 5.67
N PHE A 92 0.71 9.39 5.70
CA PHE A 92 -0.18 8.50 4.96
C PHE A 92 -1.63 8.60 5.47
N PHE A 93 -1.86 8.47 6.79
CA PHE A 93 -3.19 8.61 7.39
C PHE A 93 -3.85 9.94 7.07
N LYS A 94 -3.11 11.05 7.17
CA LYS A 94 -3.58 12.38 6.76
C LYS A 94 -4.05 12.44 5.30
N ARG A 95 -3.37 11.73 4.39
CA ARG A 95 -3.75 11.69 2.96
C ARG A 95 -4.94 10.77 2.68
N VAL A 96 -5.16 9.74 3.49
CA VAL A 96 -6.27 8.80 3.32
C VAL A 96 -7.52 9.16 4.11
N GLU A 97 -7.44 10.08 5.06
CA GLU A 97 -8.52 10.47 5.98
C GLU A 97 -9.86 10.71 5.27
N VAL A 98 -9.89 11.50 4.19
CA VAL A 98 -11.11 11.77 3.41
C VAL A 98 -11.76 10.49 2.82
N TYR A 99 -10.94 9.46 2.59
CA TYR A 99 -11.36 8.17 2.04
C TYR A 99 -11.56 7.09 3.10
N CYS A 100 -11.07 7.34 4.32
CA CYS A 100 -11.12 6.44 5.46
C CYS A 100 -11.40 7.21 6.77
N PRO A 101 -12.48 8.02 6.87
CA PRO A 101 -12.69 8.90 8.02
C PRO A 101 -12.90 8.12 9.32
N TYR A 102 -13.35 6.87 9.21
CA TYR A 102 -13.50 5.93 10.32
C TYR A 102 -12.20 5.69 11.10
N ILE A 103 -11.01 5.89 10.51
CA ILE A 103 -9.75 5.70 11.25
C ILE A 103 -9.59 6.66 12.43
N LEU A 104 -10.31 7.79 12.44
CA LEU A 104 -10.28 8.78 13.53
C LEU A 104 -11.07 8.31 14.76
N ASP A 105 -11.94 7.31 14.57
CA ASP A 105 -12.77 6.71 15.61
C ASP A 105 -12.11 5.49 16.28
N TYR A 106 -10.87 5.16 15.90
CA TYR A 106 -10.12 4.02 16.44
C TYR A 106 -8.71 4.43 16.86
N LYS A 107 -8.28 3.93 18.02
CA LYS A 107 -6.87 3.78 18.33
C LYS A 107 -6.34 2.56 17.58
N MET A 108 -5.22 2.73 16.88
CA MET A 108 -4.60 1.65 16.10
C MET A 108 -3.29 1.18 16.74
N VAL A 109 -3.11 -0.13 16.87
CA VAL A 109 -1.80 -0.71 17.18
C VAL A 109 -1.32 -1.46 15.94
N ILE A 110 -0.26 -0.95 15.30
CA ILE A 110 0.27 -1.46 14.04
C ILE A 110 1.51 -2.29 14.32
N ASN A 111 1.46 -3.59 14.04
CA ASN A 111 2.60 -4.50 14.11
C ASN A 111 2.98 -4.95 12.70
N SER A 112 4.22 -4.74 12.28
CA SER A 112 4.66 -5.14 10.94
C SER A 112 6.03 -5.77 10.91
N GLU A 113 6.24 -6.71 9.99
CA GLU A 113 7.52 -7.40 9.77
C GLU A 113 7.71 -7.74 8.29
N ASN A 114 8.97 -7.86 7.87
CA ASN A 114 9.31 -8.27 6.51
C ASN A 114 9.88 -9.68 6.51
N SER A 115 9.62 -10.45 5.45
CA SER A 115 10.27 -11.73 5.20
C SER A 115 11.71 -11.61 4.68
N PHE A 116 12.23 -10.38 4.58
CA PHE A 116 13.52 -10.05 3.97
C PHE A 116 14.26 -9.00 4.80
N PRO A 117 15.60 -8.99 4.79
CA PRO A 117 16.37 -8.06 5.60
C PRO A 117 16.04 -6.60 5.33
N HIS A 118 16.05 -5.79 6.39
CA HIS A 118 16.11 -4.34 6.26
C HIS A 118 17.35 -3.92 5.44
N SER A 119 17.25 -2.83 4.69
CA SER A 119 18.32 -2.34 3.79
C SER A 119 18.69 -3.26 2.62
N SER A 120 17.84 -4.23 2.24
CA SER A 120 18.06 -5.12 1.10
C SER A 120 17.89 -4.48 -0.29
N GLY A 121 17.63 -3.17 -0.37
CA GLY A 121 17.29 -2.49 -1.63
C GLY A 121 15.92 -2.85 -2.20
N ILE A 122 15.19 -3.77 -1.56
CA ILE A 122 13.81 -4.15 -1.85
C ILE A 122 12.88 -3.03 -1.37
N ALA A 123 11.82 -2.74 -2.12
CA ALA A 123 10.87 -1.69 -1.80
C ALA A 123 9.97 -2.07 -0.61
N SER A 124 10.52 -2.09 0.61
CA SER A 124 9.80 -2.41 1.85
C SER A 124 8.61 -1.48 2.09
N SER A 125 8.75 -0.21 1.70
CA SER A 125 7.63 0.73 1.79
C SER A 125 6.47 0.42 0.85
N ALA A 126 6.70 -0.28 -0.26
CA ALA A 126 5.63 -0.65 -1.19
C ALA A 126 4.73 -1.72 -0.56
N SER A 127 5.32 -2.80 -0.04
CA SER A 127 4.59 -3.86 0.66
C SER A 127 4.02 -3.38 2.00
N GLY A 128 4.78 -2.66 2.83
CA GLY A 128 4.25 -2.19 4.12
C GLY A 128 3.01 -1.29 4.02
N LEU A 129 3.02 -0.30 3.11
CA LEU A 129 1.84 0.57 2.92
C LEU A 129 0.69 -0.14 2.19
N SER A 130 1.00 -1.13 1.35
CA SER A 130 0.00 -2.01 0.74
C SER A 130 -0.72 -2.86 1.80
N ALA A 131 0.03 -3.43 2.75
CA ALA A 131 -0.52 -4.21 3.86
C ALA A 131 -1.38 -3.37 4.80
N ILE A 132 -0.91 -2.18 5.21
CA ILE A 132 -1.72 -1.24 6.00
C ILE A 132 -3.02 -0.88 5.25
N ALA A 133 -2.96 -0.54 3.96
CA ALA A 133 -4.14 -0.20 3.17
C ALA A 133 -5.15 -1.36 3.12
N MET A 134 -4.69 -2.61 3.04
CA MET A 134 -5.56 -3.78 3.10
C MET A 134 -6.22 -3.95 4.48
N CYS A 135 -5.47 -3.77 5.58
CA CYS A 135 -6.05 -3.79 6.93
C CYS A 135 -7.15 -2.72 7.09
N LEU A 136 -6.93 -1.50 6.61
CA LEU A 136 -7.96 -0.43 6.60
C LEU A 136 -9.21 -0.85 5.81
N MET A 137 -9.04 -1.44 4.63
CA MET A 137 -10.17 -1.90 3.83
C MET A 137 -10.94 -3.06 4.48
N ARG A 138 -10.28 -3.91 5.27
CA ARG A 138 -10.98 -4.97 6.03
C ARG A 138 -11.79 -4.39 7.18
N LEU A 139 -11.30 -3.35 7.85
CA LEU A 139 -12.13 -2.59 8.78
C LEU A 139 -13.33 -1.97 8.07
N GLU A 140 -13.15 -1.34 6.92
CA GLU A 140 -14.28 -0.78 6.16
C GLU A 140 -15.29 -1.85 5.74
N GLN A 141 -14.83 -3.05 5.36
CA GLN A 141 -15.69 -4.17 5.04
C GLN A 141 -16.48 -4.66 6.26
N ALA A 142 -15.88 -4.67 7.45
CA ALA A 142 -16.59 -5.00 8.69
C ALA A 142 -17.66 -3.97 9.02
N LEU A 143 -17.39 -2.67 8.80
CA LEU A 143 -18.34 -1.57 8.99
C LEU A 143 -19.40 -1.47 7.87
N ASN A 144 -19.10 -1.99 6.69
CA ASN A 144 -20.00 -2.05 5.54
C ASN A 144 -19.85 -3.39 4.80
N PRO A 145 -20.58 -4.44 5.21
CA PRO A 145 -20.47 -5.78 4.64
C PRO A 145 -20.85 -5.91 3.16
N ARG A 146 -21.34 -4.84 2.52
CA ARG A 146 -21.71 -4.80 1.10
C ARG A 146 -20.53 -4.53 0.17
N LEU A 147 -19.35 -4.24 0.70
CA LEU A 147 -18.15 -4.03 -0.13
C LEU A 147 -17.74 -5.32 -0.82
N THR A 148 -17.59 -5.23 -2.15
CA THR A 148 -17.11 -6.36 -2.96
C THR A 148 -15.58 -6.44 -2.91
N GLU A 149 -15.04 -7.64 -3.10
CA GLU A 149 -13.59 -7.85 -3.11
C GLU A 149 -12.89 -7.04 -4.22
N VAL A 150 -13.53 -6.93 -5.39
CA VAL A 150 -13.03 -6.10 -6.51
C VAL A 150 -12.92 -4.63 -6.11
N TYR A 151 -13.90 -4.10 -5.38
CA TYR A 151 -13.84 -2.71 -4.89
C TYR A 151 -12.76 -2.55 -3.81
N ILE A 152 -12.65 -3.51 -2.89
CA ILE A 152 -11.64 -3.53 -1.83
C ILE A 152 -10.23 -3.48 -2.42
N ILE A 153 -9.93 -4.35 -3.38
CA ILE A 153 -8.64 -4.40 -4.08
C ILE A 153 -8.35 -3.05 -4.76
N LYS A 154 -9.32 -2.51 -5.53
CA LYS A 154 -9.18 -1.24 -6.24
C LYS A 154 -8.92 -0.09 -5.27
N LYS A 155 -9.71 0.02 -4.19
CA LYS A 155 -9.58 1.08 -3.20
C LYS A 155 -8.30 0.93 -2.38
N ALA A 156 -7.93 -0.28 -1.95
CA ALA A 156 -6.68 -0.51 -1.25
C ALA A 156 -5.47 -0.09 -2.09
N SER A 157 -5.47 -0.37 -3.40
CA SER A 157 -4.41 0.09 -4.31
C SER A 157 -4.36 1.61 -4.43
N PHE A 158 -5.53 2.25 -4.52
CA PHE A 158 -5.66 3.71 -4.50
C PHE A 158 -5.13 4.33 -3.19
N LEU A 159 -5.46 3.75 -2.04
CA LEU A 159 -4.98 4.19 -0.73
C LEU A 159 -3.46 3.98 -0.64
N ALA A 160 -2.96 2.77 -0.88
CA ALA A 160 -1.55 2.43 -0.82
C ALA A 160 -0.68 3.39 -1.64
N ARG A 161 -1.13 3.75 -2.85
CA ARG A 161 -0.50 4.77 -3.71
C ARG A 161 -0.25 6.08 -2.97
N LEU A 162 -1.22 6.58 -2.21
CA LEU A 162 -1.10 7.85 -1.46
C LEU A 162 0.00 7.76 -0.40
N GLY A 163 0.29 6.59 0.15
CA GLY A 163 1.43 6.37 1.03
C GLY A 163 2.75 6.34 0.26
N SER A 164 2.80 5.54 -0.81
CA SER A 164 3.94 5.34 -1.69
C SER A 164 3.45 4.89 -3.05
N GLY A 165 3.85 5.59 -4.12
CA GLY A 165 3.33 5.32 -5.47
C GLY A 165 3.44 3.85 -5.90
N SER A 166 4.61 3.23 -5.67
CA SER A 166 4.84 1.82 -6.00
C SER A 166 4.04 0.82 -5.17
N ALA A 167 3.50 1.22 -4.01
CA ALA A 167 2.66 0.37 -3.18
C ALA A 167 1.34 0.00 -3.88
N SER A 168 0.86 0.84 -4.80
CA SER A 168 -0.31 0.55 -5.64
C SER A 168 -0.18 -0.77 -6.42
N ARG A 169 1.06 -1.17 -6.74
CA ARG A 169 1.37 -2.39 -7.49
C ARG A 169 1.64 -3.63 -6.62
N SER A 170 1.45 -3.50 -5.30
CA SER A 170 1.69 -4.56 -4.31
C SER A 170 0.39 -5.16 -3.74
N ILE A 171 -0.78 -4.75 -4.22
CA ILE A 171 -2.08 -5.31 -3.77
C ILE A 171 -2.40 -6.61 -4.49
N GLU A 172 -2.10 -6.67 -5.78
CA GLU A 172 -2.30 -7.84 -6.64
C GLU A 172 -0.97 -8.27 -7.27
N GLY A 173 -0.99 -9.38 -8.01
CA GLY A 173 0.17 -9.90 -8.75
C GLY A 173 -0.28 -10.92 -9.81
N PRO A 174 0.63 -11.53 -10.57
CA PRO A 174 2.07 -11.36 -10.44
C PRO A 174 2.61 -10.13 -11.20
N LEU A 175 1.92 -9.65 -12.24
CA LEU A 175 2.37 -8.52 -13.07
C LEU A 175 1.34 -7.39 -12.97
N VAL A 176 1.76 -6.21 -12.49
CA VAL A 176 0.85 -5.10 -12.19
C VAL A 176 1.33 -3.82 -12.86
N VAL A 177 0.38 -3.08 -13.45
CA VAL A 177 0.60 -1.79 -14.12
C VAL A 177 0.05 -0.67 -13.26
N TRP A 178 0.81 0.42 -13.10
CA TRP A 178 0.31 1.67 -12.52
C TRP A 178 0.67 2.85 -13.41
N GLY A 179 -0.31 3.72 -13.65
CA GLY A 179 -0.26 4.84 -14.59
C GLY A 179 -1.09 4.55 -15.83
N LYS A 180 -1.84 5.55 -16.30
CA LYS A 180 -2.72 5.45 -17.47
C LYS A 180 -1.88 5.18 -18.72
N HIS A 181 -2.28 4.16 -19.48
CA HIS A 181 -1.60 3.78 -20.70
C HIS A 181 -2.61 3.43 -21.80
N PRO A 182 -2.51 4.03 -23.01
CA PRO A 182 -3.53 3.90 -24.06
C PRO A 182 -3.72 2.46 -24.57
N LYS A 183 -2.71 1.60 -24.42
CA LYS A 183 -2.74 0.20 -24.85
C LYS A 183 -3.04 -0.80 -23.72
N ILE A 184 -3.38 -0.33 -22.52
CA ILE A 184 -3.65 -1.21 -21.37
C ILE A 184 -5.03 -0.86 -20.83
N ALA A 185 -6.01 -1.69 -21.16
CA ALA A 185 -7.39 -1.53 -20.74
C ALA A 185 -7.48 -1.46 -19.20
N GLY A 186 -8.27 -0.51 -18.69
CA GLY A 186 -8.45 -0.31 -17.25
C GLY A 186 -7.28 0.35 -16.50
N SER A 187 -6.14 0.59 -17.16
CA SER A 187 -4.99 1.26 -16.52
C SER A 187 -5.35 2.67 -16.02
N SER A 188 -4.75 3.05 -14.90
CA SER A 188 -5.16 4.21 -14.12
C SER A 188 -3.97 4.88 -13.45
N ASP A 189 -4.02 6.21 -13.35
CA ASP A 189 -3.10 6.98 -12.51
C ASP A 189 -3.44 6.88 -11.01
N LEU A 190 -4.65 6.39 -10.71
CA LEU A 190 -5.21 6.34 -9.36
C LEU A 190 -4.89 5.05 -8.60
N PHE A 191 -4.76 3.93 -9.30
CA PHE A 191 -4.55 2.61 -8.70
C PHE A 191 -3.81 1.70 -9.69
N GLY A 192 -3.18 0.66 -9.19
CA GLY A 192 -2.58 -0.40 -9.97
C GLY A 192 -3.63 -1.38 -10.49
N VAL A 193 -3.38 -1.98 -11.65
CA VAL A 193 -4.22 -3.05 -12.23
C VAL A 193 -3.37 -4.22 -12.63
N GLN A 194 -3.85 -5.44 -12.37
CA GLN A 194 -3.23 -6.65 -12.92
C GLN A 194 -3.15 -6.52 -14.46
N PHE A 195 -2.00 -6.91 -15.03
CA PHE A 195 -1.79 -6.83 -16.47
C PHE A 195 -2.78 -7.76 -17.19
N PRO A 196 -3.69 -7.23 -18.03
CA PRO A 196 -4.88 -7.97 -18.47
C PRO A 196 -4.63 -8.88 -19.68
N TYR A 197 -3.41 -8.88 -20.24
CA TYR A 197 -3.09 -9.60 -21.48
C TYR A 197 -2.24 -10.84 -21.21
N LYS A 198 -2.21 -11.74 -22.19
CA LYS A 198 -1.37 -12.93 -22.14
C LYS A 198 0.10 -12.54 -21.96
N VAL A 199 0.69 -12.98 -20.86
CA VAL A 199 2.12 -12.86 -20.59
C VAL A 199 2.84 -14.04 -21.23
N HIS A 200 4.00 -13.79 -21.85
CA HIS A 200 4.78 -14.85 -22.51
C HIS A 200 5.16 -15.95 -21.50
N PRO A 201 5.08 -17.25 -21.84
CA PRO A 201 5.33 -18.34 -20.90
C PRO A 201 6.69 -18.30 -20.18
N VAL A 202 7.71 -17.70 -20.81
CA VAL A 202 9.04 -17.49 -20.18
C VAL A 202 8.99 -16.73 -18.86
N PHE A 203 7.96 -15.90 -18.65
CA PHE A 203 7.77 -15.13 -17.41
C PHE A 203 6.90 -15.87 -16.38
N GLN A 204 6.53 -17.12 -16.61
CA GLN A 204 5.77 -17.91 -15.63
C GLN A 204 6.67 -18.61 -14.60
N ASN A 205 7.93 -18.88 -14.96
CA ASN A 205 8.90 -19.57 -14.11
C ASN A 205 10.22 -18.82 -13.93
N TYR A 206 10.30 -17.56 -14.38
CA TYR A 206 11.50 -16.76 -14.20
C TYR A 206 11.82 -16.60 -12.71
N GLN A 207 13.10 -16.51 -12.38
CA GLN A 207 13.58 -16.32 -11.02
C GLN A 207 14.28 -14.97 -10.94
N ASP A 208 14.16 -14.30 -9.80
CA ASP A 208 14.91 -13.10 -9.46
C ASP A 208 15.98 -13.41 -8.40
N ALA A 209 17.17 -12.83 -8.60
CA ALA A 209 18.25 -12.87 -7.63
C ALA A 209 18.60 -11.44 -7.23
N ILE A 210 18.48 -11.15 -5.93
CA ILE A 210 18.70 -9.80 -5.39
C ILE A 210 20.08 -9.79 -4.72
N LEU A 211 21.05 -9.17 -5.39
CA LEU A 211 22.40 -9.03 -4.87
C LEU A 211 22.49 -7.80 -3.96
N LEU A 212 22.80 -8.03 -2.68
CA LEU A 212 23.02 -6.98 -1.70
C LEU A 212 24.47 -6.48 -1.80
N VAL A 213 24.67 -5.35 -2.46
CA VAL A 213 26.01 -4.78 -2.71
C VAL A 213 26.53 -3.98 -1.52
N ASP A 214 25.64 -3.28 -0.81
CA ASP A 214 25.94 -2.54 0.41
C ASP A 214 24.74 -2.63 1.37
N LYS A 215 24.99 -2.71 2.67
CA LYS A 215 23.98 -2.78 3.74
C LYS A 215 23.67 -1.41 4.35
N GLY A 216 24.41 -0.37 3.97
CA GLY A 216 24.15 1.01 4.41
C GLY A 216 22.82 1.58 3.89
N GLU A 217 22.31 2.61 4.56
CA GLU A 217 21.16 3.36 4.06
C GLU A 217 21.51 4.13 2.79
N LYS A 218 20.52 4.26 1.89
CA LYS A 218 20.67 5.07 0.68
C LYS A 218 20.90 6.53 1.06
N GLN A 219 21.95 7.16 0.54
CA GLN A 219 22.24 8.58 0.76
C GLN A 219 21.11 9.52 0.28
N VAL A 220 20.37 9.14 -0.76
CA VAL A 220 19.22 9.89 -1.29
C VAL A 220 17.99 8.99 -1.28
N SER A 221 16.95 9.41 -0.55
CA SER A 221 15.68 8.68 -0.56
C SER A 221 14.99 8.79 -1.93
N SER A 222 14.24 7.77 -2.33
CA SER A 222 13.48 7.81 -3.59
C SER A 222 12.54 9.01 -3.66
N THR A 223 11.94 9.41 -2.53
CA THR A 223 11.07 10.60 -2.49
C THR A 223 11.80 11.87 -2.88
N LEU A 224 13.03 12.07 -2.37
CA LEU A 224 13.83 13.25 -2.68
C LEU A 224 14.24 13.27 -4.16
N GLY A 225 14.57 12.10 -4.74
CA GLY A 225 14.93 12.00 -6.16
C GLY A 225 13.76 12.07 -7.15
N HIS A 226 12.51 11.96 -6.68
CA HIS A 226 11.31 12.03 -7.53
C HIS A 226 10.69 13.44 -7.63
N ASN A 227 11.13 14.36 -6.76
CA ASN A 227 10.72 15.76 -6.76
C ASN A 227 11.60 16.56 -7.73
#